data_AF-A0A9D2BZ87-F1
#
_entry.id   AF-A0A9D2BZ87-F1
#
_cell.length_a   1.000
_cell.length_b   1.000
_cell.length_c   1.000
_cell.angle_alpha   90.00
_cell.angle_beta   90.00
_cell.angle_gamma   90.00
#
_symmetry.space_group_name_H-M   'P 1'
#
loop_
_entity.id
_entity.type
_entity.pdbx_description
1 polymer ?
#
loop_
_entity_poly.entity_id
_entity_poly.type
_entity_poly.pdbx_seq_one_letter_code
_entity_poly.pdbx_strand_id
1 'polypeptide(L)'
;MQIDSYSFDSGLIDGVNRLVALGVKSLALSRPLSTREEREALIEYAHENCRQHGTKLYPEDDPLVTDLIPLSQSKGTYSILLYRDDHVIEDYIRLKERKESMVANRAYFGGNRSRVAWELGRLLSYPEEVIRRLVAENEEKETV
;
A
#
# COMPACT_ATOMS: atom_id res chain seq x y z
N MET A 1 -30.35 6.02 0.81
CA MET A 1 -29.47 6.38 -0.32
C MET A 1 -28.31 5.40 -0.29
N GLN A 2 -28.19 4.55 -1.30
CA GLN A 2 -27.12 3.56 -1.40
C GLN A 2 -25.99 4.20 -2.21
N ILE A 3 -24.81 4.33 -1.62
CA ILE A 3 -23.62 4.84 -2.32
C ILE A 3 -23.10 3.69 -3.18
N ASP A 4 -22.87 3.94 -4.47
CA ASP A 4 -22.26 2.96 -5.37
C ASP A 4 -20.77 2.76 -5.04
N SER A 5 -20.19 1.63 -5.46
CA SER A 5 -18.80 1.31 -5.11
C SER A 5 -17.80 2.34 -5.63
N TYR A 6 -18.03 2.88 -6.82
CA TYR A 6 -17.13 3.86 -7.42
C TYR A 6 -17.10 5.16 -6.60
N SER A 7 -18.27 5.67 -6.21
CA SER A 7 -18.38 6.85 -5.33
C SER A 7 -17.74 6.61 -3.96
N PHE A 8 -17.92 5.41 -3.39
CA PHE A 8 -17.30 5.03 -2.12
C PHE A 8 -15.77 5.03 -2.21
N ASP A 9 -15.22 4.43 -3.26
CA ASP A 9 -13.77 4.30 -3.45
C ASP A 9 -13.10 5.63 -3.77
N SER A 10 -13.77 6.46 -4.57
CA SER A 10 -13.34 7.83 -4.85
C SER A 10 -13.24 8.65 -3.56
N GLY A 11 -14.26 8.55 -2.69
CA GLY A 11 -14.25 9.22 -1.39
C GLY A 11 -13.13 8.74 -0.46
N LEU A 12 -12.83 7.43 -0.45
CA LEU A 12 -11.69 6.89 0.30
C LEU A 12 -10.36 7.43 -0.24
N ILE A 13 -10.18 7.45 -1.56
CA ILE A 13 -8.98 7.98 -2.23
C ILE A 13 -8.75 9.44 -1.85
N ASP A 14 -9.77 10.31 -1.94
CA ASP A 14 -9.63 11.72 -1.54
C ASP A 14 -9.23 11.84 -0.07
N GLY A 15 -9.89 11.09 0.81
CA GLY A 15 -9.60 11.10 2.24
C GLY A 15 -8.14 10.73 2.55
N VAL A 16 -7.64 9.63 1.99
CA VAL A 16 -6.25 9.21 2.23
C VAL A 16 -5.24 10.09 1.52
N ASN A 17 -5.55 10.60 0.32
CA ASN A 17 -4.66 11.49 -0.41
C ASN A 17 -4.46 12.82 0.34
N ARG A 18 -5.50 13.32 0.99
CA ARG A 18 -5.40 14.51 1.84
C ARG A 18 -4.44 14.32 3.01
N LEU A 19 -4.40 13.12 3.61
CA LEU A 19 -3.42 12.80 4.66
C LEU A 19 -1.98 12.82 4.12
N VAL A 20 -1.79 12.39 2.87
CA VAL A 20 -0.49 12.44 2.19
C VAL A 20 -0.10 13.89 1.88
N ALA A 21 -1.02 14.67 1.33
CA ALA A 21 -0.81 16.08 0.99
C ALA A 21 -0.39 16.91 2.22
N LEU A 22 -1.06 16.68 3.36
CA LEU A 22 -0.77 17.32 4.64
C LEU A 22 0.50 16.79 5.34
N GLY A 23 1.16 15.78 4.77
CA GLY A 23 2.38 15.18 5.34
C GLY A 23 2.13 14.31 6.58
N VAL A 24 0.88 13.94 6.85
CA VAL A 24 0.53 12.99 7.94
C VAL A 24 0.93 11.57 7.54
N LYS A 25 0.80 11.23 6.26
CA LYS A 25 1.30 9.99 5.68
C LYS A 25 2.36 10.27 4.62
N SER A 26 3.45 9.52 4.64
CA SER A 26 4.43 9.54 3.55
C SER A 26 3.87 8.79 2.34
N LEU A 27 3.30 7.61 2.57
CA LEU A 27 2.64 6.76 1.58
C LEU A 27 1.26 6.35 2.08
N ALA A 28 0.28 6.29 1.18
CA ALA A 28 -1.01 5.67 1.42
C ALA A 28 -1.37 4.70 0.30
N LEU A 29 -2.15 3.66 0.63
CA LEU A 29 -2.74 2.74 -0.34
C LEU A 29 -4.25 2.99 -0.36
N SER A 30 -4.84 2.91 -1.55
CA SER A 30 -6.29 2.66 -1.66
C SER A 30 -6.64 1.31 -1.04
N ARG A 31 -7.93 1.03 -0.88
CA ARG A 31 -8.36 -0.33 -0.56
C ARG A 31 -7.88 -1.32 -1.63
N PRO A 32 -7.72 -2.60 -1.29
CA PRO A 32 -7.55 -3.65 -2.29
C PRO A 32 -8.79 -3.76 -3.18
N LEU A 33 -8.52 -3.84 -4.47
CA LEU A 33 -9.49 -4.06 -5.54
C LEU A 33 -9.30 -5.47 -6.10
N SER A 34 -10.37 -6.08 -6.58
CA SER A 34 -10.33 -7.47 -7.00
C SER A 34 -9.84 -7.62 -8.44
N THR A 35 -9.99 -6.57 -9.26
CA THR A 35 -9.58 -6.59 -10.66
C THR A 35 -8.80 -5.34 -11.06
N ARG A 36 -8.05 -5.46 -12.16
CA ARG A 36 -7.34 -4.34 -12.76
C ARG A 36 -8.31 -3.29 -13.28
N GLU A 37 -9.42 -3.71 -13.86
CA GLU A 37 -10.44 -2.84 -14.46
C GLU A 37 -11.09 -1.94 -13.40
N GLU A 38 -11.38 -2.47 -12.20
CA GLU A 38 -11.87 -1.68 -11.07
C GLU A 38 -10.89 -0.57 -10.69
N ARG A 39 -9.59 -0.89 -10.66
CA ARG A 39 -8.54 0.10 -10.38
C ARG A 39 -8.44 1.13 -11.49
N GLU A 40 -8.41 0.70 -12.74
CA GLU A 40 -8.31 1.59 -13.90
C GLU A 40 -9.48 2.56 -14.00
N ALA A 41 -10.69 2.13 -13.64
CA ALA A 41 -11.85 3.02 -13.57
C ALA A 41 -11.63 4.20 -12.60
N LEU A 42 -10.85 4.01 -11.53
CA LEU A 42 -10.56 5.04 -10.51
C LEU A 42 -9.37 5.93 -10.87
N ILE A 43 -8.55 5.58 -11.86
CA ILE A 43 -7.30 6.29 -12.18
C ILE A 43 -7.55 7.73 -12.62
N GLU A 44 -8.57 7.98 -13.44
CA GLU A 44 -8.89 9.33 -13.89
C GLU A 44 -9.24 10.25 -12.71
N TYR A 45 -10.12 9.77 -11.82
CA TYR A 45 -10.48 10.49 -10.60
C TYR A 45 -9.26 10.70 -9.69
N ALA A 46 -8.48 9.66 -9.44
CA ALA A 46 -7.31 9.73 -8.58
C ALA A 46 -6.25 10.70 -9.12
N HIS A 47 -6.07 10.79 -10.44
CA HIS A 47 -5.17 11.77 -11.06
C HIS A 47 -5.64 13.20 -10.82
N GLU A 48 -6.92 13.49 -11.03
CA GLU A 48 -7.46 14.82 -10.79
C GLU A 48 -7.37 15.20 -9.31
N ASN A 49 -7.67 14.25 -8.43
CA ASN A 49 -7.51 14.42 -6.99
C ASN A 49 -6.05 14.72 -6.60
N CYS A 50 -5.08 14.01 -7.19
CA CYS A 50 -3.66 14.26 -6.97
C CYS A 50 -3.23 15.66 -7.45
N ARG A 51 -3.73 16.12 -8.61
CA ARG A 51 -3.44 17.48 -9.09
C ARG A 51 -3.93 18.55 -8.14
N GLN A 52 -5.12 18.37 -7.56
CA GLN A 52 -5.72 19.33 -6.63
C GLN A 52 -4.94 19.44 -5.32
N HIS A 53 -4.42 18.30 -4.82
CA HIS A 53 -3.70 18.24 -3.54
C HIS A 53 -2.18 18.36 -3.67
N GLY A 54 -1.64 18.44 -4.89
CA GLY A 54 -0.19 18.50 -5.14
C GLY A 54 0.54 17.19 -4.80
N THR A 55 -0.13 16.05 -4.97
CA THR A 55 0.41 14.71 -4.76
C THR A 55 0.53 13.96 -6.08
N LYS A 56 0.98 12.71 -6.02
CA LYS A 56 1.22 11.81 -7.14
C LYS A 56 0.61 10.45 -6.80
N LEU A 57 0.37 9.67 -7.85
CA LEU A 57 -0.14 8.31 -7.73
C LEU A 57 0.72 7.31 -8.48
N TYR A 58 0.68 6.07 -8.03
CA TYR A 58 1.29 4.92 -8.69
C TYR A 58 0.25 3.79 -8.76
N PRO A 59 -0.16 3.34 -9.97
CA PRO A 59 -1.03 2.18 -10.12
C PRO A 59 -0.25 0.92 -9.74
N GLU A 60 -0.73 0.17 -8.76
CA GLU A 60 -0.10 -1.05 -8.29
C GLU A 60 -0.93 -2.27 -8.68
N ASP A 61 -0.26 -3.20 -9.36
CA ASP A 61 -0.83 -4.44 -9.88
C ASP A 61 -0.47 -5.67 -9.04
N ASP A 62 0.61 -5.58 -8.25
CA ASP A 62 1.08 -6.65 -7.39
C ASP A 62 1.55 -6.06 -6.06
N PRO A 63 0.62 -5.68 -5.15
CA PRO A 63 0.97 -5.06 -3.88
C PRO A 63 1.96 -5.91 -3.08
N LEU A 64 2.93 -5.23 -2.47
CA LEU A 64 3.93 -5.87 -1.62
C LEU A 64 3.28 -6.72 -0.51
N VAL A 65 3.31 -8.04 -0.68
CA VAL A 65 2.87 -9.00 0.35
C VAL A 65 3.87 -9.01 1.50
N THR A 66 3.41 -8.83 2.74
CA THR A 66 4.25 -8.97 3.96
C THR A 66 3.39 -9.45 5.12
N ASP A 67 3.99 -9.75 6.27
CA ASP A 67 3.23 -10.07 7.48
C ASP A 67 2.49 -8.87 8.10
N LEU A 68 2.66 -7.65 7.58
CA LEU A 68 1.97 -6.46 8.08
C LEU A 68 0.48 -6.44 7.70
N ILE A 69 0.17 -6.88 6.47
CA ILE A 69 -1.17 -6.81 5.87
C ILE A 69 -1.62 -8.25 5.59
N PRO A 70 -2.88 -8.63 5.89
CA PRO A 70 -3.39 -9.96 5.58
C PRO A 70 -3.15 -10.36 4.13
N LEU A 71 -2.81 -11.63 3.90
CA LEU A 71 -2.50 -12.15 2.56
C LEU A 71 -3.65 -11.88 1.58
N SER A 72 -4.90 -12.06 2.01
CA SER A 72 -6.12 -11.79 1.21
C SER A 72 -6.28 -10.34 0.75
N GLN A 73 -5.61 -9.39 1.42
CA GLN A 73 -5.67 -7.97 1.08
C GLN A 73 -4.49 -7.52 0.20
N SER A 74 -3.45 -8.34 0.07
CA SER A 74 -2.25 -7.98 -0.70
C SER A 74 -2.08 -8.83 -1.95
N LYS A 75 -2.21 -10.16 -1.83
CA LYS A 75 -1.88 -11.07 -2.91
C LYS A 75 -2.98 -11.12 -3.96
N GLY A 76 -2.63 -10.82 -5.21
CA GLY A 76 -3.57 -10.86 -6.34
C GLY A 76 -4.63 -9.76 -6.28
N THR A 77 -4.40 -8.72 -5.48
CA THR A 77 -5.24 -7.53 -5.42
C THR A 77 -4.60 -6.41 -6.22
N TYR A 78 -5.38 -5.37 -6.52
CA TYR A 78 -4.93 -4.18 -7.22
C TYR A 78 -5.13 -2.97 -6.29
N SER A 79 -4.25 -1.99 -6.35
CA SER A 79 -4.39 -0.78 -5.54
C SER A 79 -3.81 0.45 -6.22
N ILE A 80 -4.10 1.62 -5.67
CA ILE A 80 -3.49 2.89 -6.07
C ILE A 80 -2.69 3.37 -4.87
N LEU A 81 -1.40 3.57 -5.08
CA LEU A 81 -0.52 4.18 -4.10
C LEU A 81 -0.54 5.69 -4.30
N LEU A 82 -0.60 6.42 -3.19
CA LEU A 82 -0.63 7.88 -3.16
C LEU A 82 0.56 8.37 -2.35
N TYR A 83 1.34 9.27 -2.92
CA TYR A 83 2.57 9.79 -2.33
C TYR A 83 2.79 11.24 -2.78
N ARG A 84 3.63 11.98 -2.06
CA ARG A 84 3.98 13.36 -2.45
C ARG A 84 5.38 13.45 -3.02
N ASP A 85 6.34 12.87 -2.31
CA ASP A 85 7.76 12.98 -2.60
C ASP A 85 8.26 11.73 -3.33
N ASP A 86 9.02 11.90 -4.43
CA ASP A 86 9.40 10.79 -5.33
C ASP A 86 10.24 9.70 -4.64
N HIS A 87 11.08 10.09 -3.68
CA HIS A 87 11.87 9.12 -2.90
C HIS A 87 11.00 8.10 -2.15
N VAL A 88 9.75 8.45 -1.80
CA VAL A 88 8.84 7.55 -1.09
C VAL A 88 8.40 6.38 -1.97
N ILE A 89 8.03 6.67 -3.23
CA ILE A 89 7.64 5.60 -4.16
C ILE A 89 8.86 4.77 -4.57
N GLU A 90 10.03 5.41 -4.72
CA GLU A 90 11.27 4.69 -4.95
C GLU A 90 11.61 3.74 -3.78
N ASP A 91 11.45 4.17 -2.53
CA ASP A 91 11.66 3.32 -1.36
C ASP A 91 10.71 2.14 -1.31
N TYR A 92 9.45 2.33 -1.71
CA TYR A 92 8.49 1.24 -1.84
C TYR A 92 8.93 0.22 -2.92
N ILE A 93 9.32 0.69 -4.10
CA ILE A 93 9.79 -0.16 -5.21
C ILE A 93 11.06 -0.91 -4.80
N ARG A 94 12.05 -0.21 -4.21
CA ARG A 94 13.27 -0.82 -3.67
C ARG A 94 12.96 -1.89 -2.62
N LEU A 95 11.96 -1.66 -1.77
CA LEU A 95 11.53 -2.64 -0.78
C LEU A 95 10.94 -3.90 -1.43
N LYS A 96 10.15 -3.76 -2.49
CA LYS A 96 9.64 -4.88 -3.30
C LYS A 96 10.77 -5.69 -3.92
N GLU A 97 11.66 -5.04 -4.67
CA GLU A 97 12.80 -5.69 -5.31
C GLU A 97 13.71 -6.42 -4.31
N ARG A 98 13.95 -5.80 -3.15
CA ARG A 98 14.76 -6.42 -2.09
C ARG A 98 14.08 -7.65 -1.50
N LYS A 99 12.76 -7.62 -1.30
CA LYS A 99 12.01 -8.80 -0.85
C LYS A 99 12.13 -9.91 -1.89
N GLU A 100 11.89 -9.63 -3.16
CA GLU A 100 12.00 -10.61 -4.25
C GLU A 100 13.40 -11.25 -4.30
N SER A 101 14.45 -10.44 -4.19
CA SER A 101 15.83 -10.93 -4.11
C SER A 101 16.07 -11.84 -2.90
N MET A 102 15.52 -11.50 -1.72
CA MET A 102 15.62 -12.36 -0.53
C MET A 102 14.89 -13.69 -0.72
N VAL A 103 13.73 -13.69 -1.37
CA VAL A 103 12.98 -14.92 -1.68
C VAL A 103 13.76 -15.79 -2.66
N ALA A 104 14.27 -15.21 -3.76
CA ALA A 104 15.08 -15.92 -4.74
C ALA A 104 16.34 -16.58 -4.14
N ASN A 105 16.97 -15.88 -3.19
CA ASN A 105 18.15 -16.36 -2.47
C ASN A 105 17.83 -17.22 -1.24
N ARG A 106 16.56 -17.57 -1.00
CA ARG A 106 16.10 -18.34 0.19
C ARG A 106 16.50 -17.71 1.53
N ALA A 107 16.64 -16.38 1.55
CA ALA A 107 17.03 -15.59 2.71
C ALA A 107 15.83 -14.87 3.38
N TYR A 108 14.62 -15.00 2.82
CA TYR A 108 13.40 -14.38 3.35
C TYR A 108 12.77 -15.23 4.48
N PHE A 109 13.41 -15.23 5.65
CA PHE A 109 12.88 -15.90 6.84
C PHE A 109 13.29 -15.16 8.12
N GLY A 110 12.62 -15.48 9.24
CA GLY A 110 12.94 -14.92 10.56
C GLY A 110 13.00 -13.38 10.55
N GLY A 111 14.13 -12.84 11.01
CA GLY A 111 14.33 -11.39 11.13
C GLY A 111 14.24 -10.63 9.79
N ASN A 112 14.64 -11.22 8.67
CA ASN A 112 14.54 -10.56 7.36
C ASN A 112 13.08 -10.36 6.95
N ARG A 113 12.23 -11.37 7.19
CA ARG A 113 10.80 -11.31 6.92
C ARG A 113 10.09 -10.27 7.78
N SER A 114 10.38 -10.27 9.10
CA SER A 114 9.86 -9.23 10.00
C SER A 114 10.33 -7.83 9.59
N ARG A 115 11.58 -7.68 9.16
CA ARG A 115 12.13 -6.38 8.76
C ARG A 115 11.39 -5.79 7.56
N VAL A 116 11.05 -6.58 6.55
CA VAL A 116 10.27 -6.10 5.38
C VAL A 116 8.89 -5.59 5.81
N ALA A 117 8.18 -6.32 6.67
CA ALA A 117 6.89 -5.88 7.21
C ALA A 117 7.00 -4.56 7.99
N TRP A 118 8.05 -4.42 8.80
CA TRP A 118 8.30 -3.21 9.57
C TRP A 118 8.66 -2.01 8.70
N GLU A 119 9.48 -2.20 7.67
CA GLU A 119 9.85 -1.13 6.74
C GLU A 119 8.64 -0.66 5.93
N LEU A 120 7.77 -1.57 5.49
CA LEU A 120 6.49 -1.19 4.87
C LEU A 120 5.63 -0.37 5.85
N GLY A 121 5.48 -0.80 7.09
CA GLY A 121 4.68 -0.08 8.09
C GLY A 121 5.20 1.32 8.39
N ARG A 122 6.53 1.49 8.42
CA ARG A 122 7.16 2.81 8.57
C ARG A 122 6.92 3.71 7.37
N LEU A 123 6.94 3.15 6.15
CA LEU A 123 6.64 3.89 4.93
C LEU A 123 5.18 4.39 4.89
N LEU A 124 4.26 3.62 5.49
CA LEU A 124 2.87 4.01 5.72
C LEU A 124 2.67 4.96 6.90
N SER A 125 3.77 5.39 7.53
CA SER A 125 3.81 6.27 8.71
C SER A 125 3.07 5.69 9.92
N TYR A 126 3.08 4.36 10.08
CA TYR A 126 2.52 3.73 11.27
C TYR A 126 3.49 3.83 12.46
N PRO A 127 2.99 4.15 13.67
CA PRO A 127 3.79 4.02 14.89
C PRO A 127 4.28 2.59 15.10
N GLU A 128 5.46 2.43 15.67
CA GLU A 128 6.08 1.10 15.87
C GLU A 128 5.21 0.14 16.68
N GLU A 129 4.46 0.66 17.66
CA GLU A 129 3.52 -0.13 18.45
C GLU A 129 2.37 -0.67 17.61
N VAL A 130 1.87 0.13 16.65
CA VAL A 130 0.83 -0.28 15.71
C VAL A 130 1.38 -1.34 14.75
N ILE A 131 2.59 -1.14 14.23
CA ILE A 131 3.25 -2.13 13.36
C ILE A 131 3.39 -3.47 14.09
N ARG A 132 3.90 -3.45 15.32
CA ARG A 132 4.06 -4.64 16.15
C ARG A 132 2.72 -5.35 16.36
N ARG A 133 1.66 -4.60 16.69
CA ARG A 133 0.32 -5.13 16.89
C ARG A 133 -0.22 -5.78 15.61
N LEU A 134 -0.17 -5.08 14.48
CA LEU A 134 -0.65 -5.59 13.19
C LEU A 134 0.06 -6.88 12.77
N VAL A 135 1.39 -6.95 12.92
CA VAL A 135 2.17 -8.17 12.60
C VAL A 135 1.83 -9.33 13.55
N ALA A 136 1.50 -9.04 14.80
CA ALA A 136 1.12 -10.06 15.78
C ALA A 136 -0.31 -10.58 15.55
N GLU A 137 -1.25 -9.70 15.24
CA GLU A 137 -2.67 -9.99 15.01
C GLU A 137 -2.95 -10.57 13.62
N ASN A 138 -2.04 -10.42 12.65
CA ASN A 138 -2.22 -10.98 11.32
C ASN A 138 -2.13 -12.52 11.35
N GLU A 139 -3.28 -13.17 11.21
CA GLU A 139 -3.40 -14.63 11.12
C GLU A 139 -3.17 -15.17 9.70
N GLU A 140 -3.28 -14.31 8.68
CA GLU A 140 -3.11 -14.63 7.27
C GLU A 140 -1.69 -14.27 6.80
N LYS A 141 -0.70 -14.92 7.41
CA LYS A 141 0.71 -14.67 7.10
C LYS A 141 1.13 -15.27 5.76
N GLU A 142 2.15 -14.67 5.16
CA GLU A 142 2.73 -15.16 3.91
C GLU A 142 3.32 -16.59 4.07
N THR A 143 3.29 -17.42 3.04
CA THR A 143 3.75 -18.82 3.11
C THR A 143 5.03 -19.11 2.34
N VAL A 144 5.69 -18.05 1.84
CA VAL A 144 6.90 -18.10 1.00
C VAL A 144 8.17 -18.19 1.84
#